data_AF-A0A2G3E1T3-F1
#
_entry.id   AF-A0A2G3E1T3-F1
#
_cell.length_a   1.000
_cell.length_b   1.000
_cell.length_c   1.000
_cell.angle_alpha   90.00
_cell.angle_beta   90.00
_cell.angle_gamma   90.00
#
_symmetry.space_group_name_H-M   'P 1'
#
loop_
_entity.id
_entity.type
_entity.pdbx_description
1 polymer ?
#
loop_
_entity_poly.entity_id
_entity_poly.type
_entity_poly.pdbx_seq_one_letter_code
_entity_poly.pdbx_strand_id
1 'polypeptide(L)'
;MKAKKVLLSGIGLLLACMMTIPTLHVYADSIPEPDDMFAEEHIDECELDVRVYRTKEETTAYVSPEDATVAFVLETQMEIGGDWSYKDGNGHQWLLVHYNQKTGWIPKAELEVKYDTISFEEEHKNELVQYSDDLFKNVDLSTVKDYRFWKYPGSEDCMEITDDDGFENFDIFSFFYTDQNGLRWGKVDYYRGRVNSWICLDNPNGDYEEISKGTKFAHEEYSPAETTNETGKSEKVKPNVDATFVYALVGAMVGFVVIVTAVILIVLKKKKSREEP
;
A
#
# COMPACT_ATOMS: atom_id res chain seq x y z
N MET A 1 52.44 14.88 -31.44
CA MET A 1 51.42 13.87 -31.80
C MET A 1 51.55 12.57 -30.95
N LYS A 2 51.80 12.65 -29.63
CA LYS A 2 51.92 11.46 -28.75
C LYS A 2 51.12 11.56 -27.44
N ALA A 3 50.56 12.73 -27.09
CA ALA A 3 49.79 12.91 -25.86
C ALA A 3 48.29 12.55 -25.96
N LYS A 4 47.72 12.45 -27.17
CA LYS A 4 46.29 12.09 -27.35
C LYS A 4 45.99 10.58 -27.30
N LYS A 5 47.00 9.72 -27.41
CA LYS A 5 46.80 8.25 -27.41
C LYS A 5 46.73 7.62 -26.02
N VAL A 6 47.21 8.31 -24.97
CA VAL A 6 47.18 7.78 -23.60
C VAL A 6 45.83 8.06 -22.93
N LEU A 7 45.16 9.17 -23.28
CA LEU A 7 43.85 9.52 -22.69
C LEU A 7 42.70 8.62 -23.17
N LEU A 8 42.73 8.15 -24.43
CA LEU A 8 41.71 7.24 -24.95
C LEU A 8 41.86 5.80 -24.41
N SER A 9 43.06 5.41 -23.95
CA SER A 9 43.30 4.06 -23.43
C SER A 9 42.81 3.89 -21.99
N GLY A 10 42.70 4.97 -21.20
CA GLY A 10 42.20 4.92 -19.82
C GLY A 10 40.68 4.89 -19.71
N ILE A 11 39.98 5.54 -20.65
CA ILE A 11 38.50 5.61 -20.65
C ILE A 11 37.89 4.25 -21.06
N GLY A 12 38.53 3.53 -21.98
CA GLY A 12 38.08 2.19 -22.37
C GLY A 12 38.17 1.14 -21.26
N LEU A 13 39.14 1.25 -20.35
CA LEU A 13 39.31 0.32 -19.23
C LEU A 13 38.29 0.60 -18.10
N LEU A 14 37.95 1.86 -17.87
CA LEU A 14 36.92 2.28 -16.90
C LEU A 14 35.49 1.88 -17.34
N LEU A 15 35.19 1.94 -18.63
CA LEU A 15 33.91 1.47 -19.18
C LEU A 15 33.80 -0.07 -19.20
N ALA A 16 34.91 -0.78 -19.34
CA ALA A 16 34.92 -2.26 -19.27
C ALA A 16 34.72 -2.79 -17.83
N CYS A 17 35.12 -2.05 -16.80
CA CYS A 17 34.90 -2.44 -15.40
C CYS A 17 33.46 -2.19 -14.90
N MET A 18 32.68 -1.30 -15.54
CA MET A 18 31.27 -1.10 -15.17
C MET A 18 30.33 -2.19 -15.69
N MET A 19 30.73 -2.97 -16.70
CA MET A 19 29.90 -4.03 -17.28
C MET A 19 30.08 -5.40 -16.61
N THR A 20 30.88 -5.50 -15.54
CA THR A 20 31.11 -6.74 -14.80
C THR A 20 30.62 -6.67 -13.36
N ILE A 21 29.68 -5.76 -13.04
CA ILE A 21 28.87 -5.92 -11.83
C ILE A 21 27.91 -7.06 -12.17
N PRO A 22 28.05 -8.26 -11.57
CA PRO A 22 27.02 -9.27 -11.71
C PRO A 22 25.72 -8.61 -11.25
N THR A 23 24.73 -8.55 -12.13
CA THR A 23 23.36 -8.29 -11.71
C THR A 23 23.06 -9.36 -10.68
N LEU A 24 23.18 -8.98 -9.40
CA LEU A 24 22.67 -9.78 -8.31
C LEU A 24 21.22 -10.00 -8.68
N HIS A 25 20.91 -11.21 -9.15
CA HIS A 25 19.55 -11.65 -9.29
C HIS A 25 19.06 -11.75 -7.86
N VAL A 26 18.45 -10.66 -7.39
CA VAL A 26 17.67 -10.66 -6.17
C VAL A 26 16.56 -11.66 -6.45
N TYR A 27 16.65 -12.82 -5.81
CA TYR A 27 15.50 -13.68 -5.63
C TYR A 27 14.58 -12.92 -4.68
N ALA A 28 13.76 -12.03 -5.23
CA ALA A 28 12.70 -11.41 -4.48
C ALA A 28 11.73 -12.53 -4.13
N ASP A 29 11.41 -12.68 -2.84
CA ASP A 29 10.18 -13.34 -2.44
C ASP A 29 9.06 -12.76 -3.31
N SER A 30 8.32 -13.65 -3.96
CA SER A 30 7.24 -13.24 -4.86
C SER A 30 6.25 -12.41 -4.05
N ILE A 31 6.26 -11.10 -4.23
CA ILE A 31 5.14 -10.26 -3.83
C ILE A 31 3.92 -10.86 -4.55
N PRO A 32 2.82 -11.14 -3.83
CA PRO A 32 1.64 -11.76 -4.44
C PRO A 32 1.17 -10.90 -5.60
N GLU A 33 0.85 -11.49 -6.76
CA GLU A 33 0.27 -10.72 -7.87
C GLU A 33 -1.17 -10.30 -7.51
N PRO A 34 -1.63 -9.10 -7.91
CA PRO A 34 -2.99 -8.69 -7.65
C PRO A 34 -3.98 -9.54 -8.46
N ASP A 35 -5.06 -9.99 -7.83
CA ASP A 35 -6.18 -10.69 -8.49
C ASP A 35 -7.25 -9.67 -8.96
N ASP A 36 -6.81 -8.61 -9.62
CA ASP A 36 -7.67 -7.50 -10.09
C ASP A 36 -7.10 -6.85 -11.37
N MET A 37 -7.92 -6.74 -12.41
CA MET A 37 -7.46 -6.26 -13.72
C MET A 37 -6.89 -4.82 -13.69
N PHE A 38 -7.46 -3.93 -12.87
CA PHE A 38 -6.96 -2.56 -12.79
C PHE A 38 -5.62 -2.53 -12.04
N ALA A 39 -5.52 -3.27 -10.93
CA ALA A 39 -4.25 -3.40 -10.21
C ALA A 39 -3.14 -4.01 -11.08
N GLU A 40 -3.45 -5.02 -11.90
CA GLU A 40 -2.49 -5.61 -12.84
C GLU A 40 -1.96 -4.59 -13.86
N GLU A 41 -2.84 -3.74 -14.42
CA GLU A 41 -2.48 -2.71 -15.39
C GLU A 41 -1.67 -1.56 -14.75
N HIS A 42 -1.94 -1.25 -13.48
CA HIS A 42 -1.34 -0.16 -12.73
C HIS A 42 -0.36 -0.62 -11.63
N ILE A 43 0.21 -1.81 -11.73
CA ILE A 43 0.98 -2.42 -10.62
C ILE A 43 2.17 -1.59 -10.18
N ASP A 44 2.85 -0.89 -11.11
CA ASP A 44 3.97 0.00 -10.80
C ASP A 44 3.56 1.26 -10.01
N GLU A 45 2.26 1.57 -9.98
CA GLU A 45 1.65 2.68 -9.23
C GLU A 45 0.95 2.21 -7.95
N CYS A 46 0.85 0.89 -7.74
CA CYS A 46 0.22 0.29 -6.58
C CYS A 46 1.24 0.01 -5.47
N GLU A 47 0.82 0.18 -4.22
CA GLU A 47 1.60 -0.17 -3.03
C GLU A 47 0.87 -1.24 -2.22
N LEU A 48 1.61 -2.24 -1.72
CA LEU A 48 1.05 -3.31 -0.89
C LEU A 48 0.47 -2.71 0.41
N ASP A 49 -0.80 -3.00 0.70
CA ASP A 49 -1.52 -2.47 1.86
C ASP A 49 -2.39 -3.55 2.49
N VAL A 50 -1.73 -4.47 3.19
CA VAL A 50 -2.35 -5.64 3.84
C VAL A 50 -2.90 -5.35 5.24
N ARG A 51 -3.24 -4.09 5.52
CA ARG A 51 -3.77 -3.65 6.82
C ARG A 51 -5.24 -4.02 6.96
N VAL A 52 -5.73 -4.05 8.20
CA VAL A 52 -7.15 -4.26 8.48
C VAL A 52 -7.84 -2.92 8.63
N TYR A 53 -8.97 -2.76 7.93
CA TYR A 53 -9.77 -1.55 7.92
C TYR A 53 -11.19 -1.84 8.39
N ARG A 54 -11.91 -0.79 8.77
CA ARG A 54 -13.32 -0.81 9.13
C ARG A 54 -14.07 0.30 8.39
N THR A 55 -15.25 -0.03 7.88
CA THR A 55 -16.13 0.94 7.23
C THR A 55 -16.76 1.90 8.25
N LYS A 56 -16.68 3.21 7.99
CA LYS A 56 -17.31 4.24 8.85
C LYS A 56 -18.84 4.18 8.77
N GLU A 57 -19.32 3.96 7.56
CA GLU A 57 -20.72 3.92 7.15
C GLU A 57 -20.85 2.95 5.96
N GLU A 58 -22.07 2.77 5.42
CA GLU A 58 -22.27 1.95 4.23
C GLU A 58 -21.40 2.46 3.07
N THR A 59 -20.50 1.61 2.61
CA THR A 59 -19.37 1.96 1.74
C THR A 59 -19.48 1.21 0.43
N THR A 60 -19.33 1.93 -0.69
CA THR A 60 -19.41 1.33 -2.03
C THR A 60 -18.02 0.97 -2.51
N ALA A 61 -17.84 -0.28 -2.97
CA ALA A 61 -16.66 -0.71 -3.69
C ALA A 61 -16.93 -0.67 -5.19
N TYR A 62 -15.97 -0.13 -5.94
CA TYR A 62 -16.04 0.05 -7.38
C TYR A 62 -15.18 -0.97 -8.11
N VAL A 63 -15.47 -1.22 -9.39
CA VAL A 63 -14.64 -2.10 -10.22
C VAL A 63 -13.22 -1.55 -10.37
N SER A 64 -13.06 -0.23 -10.45
CA SER A 64 -11.76 0.42 -10.39
C SER A 64 -11.87 1.87 -9.89
N PRO A 65 -10.75 2.52 -9.54
CA PRO A 65 -10.68 3.96 -9.27
C PRO A 65 -11.10 4.85 -10.45
N GLU A 66 -11.24 4.30 -11.65
CA GLU A 66 -11.59 5.02 -12.88
C GLU A 66 -12.95 4.60 -13.47
N ASP A 67 -13.61 3.57 -12.90
CA ASP A 67 -14.90 3.05 -13.34
C ASP A 67 -15.94 3.16 -12.22
N ALA A 68 -16.99 3.94 -12.46
CA ALA A 68 -18.11 4.13 -11.53
C ALA A 68 -19.04 2.90 -11.37
N THR A 69 -18.75 1.79 -12.04
CA THR A 69 -19.46 0.52 -11.88
C THR A 69 -19.27 -0.03 -10.47
N VAL A 70 -20.37 -0.29 -9.77
CA VAL A 70 -20.35 -0.85 -8.42
C VAL A 70 -20.02 -2.34 -8.48
N ALA A 71 -18.96 -2.75 -7.77
CA ALA A 71 -18.59 -4.15 -7.59
C ALA A 71 -19.43 -4.81 -6.48
N PHE A 72 -19.52 -4.15 -5.33
CA PHE A 72 -20.33 -4.52 -4.17
C PHE A 72 -20.46 -3.36 -3.17
N VAL A 73 -21.24 -3.56 -2.12
CA VAL A 73 -21.45 -2.60 -1.02
C VAL A 73 -21.15 -3.32 0.29
N LEU A 74 -20.39 -2.67 1.17
CA LEU A 74 -20.08 -3.14 2.50
C LEU A 74 -20.97 -2.44 3.53
N GLU A 75 -21.42 -3.20 4.53
CA GLU A 75 -22.21 -2.67 5.64
C GLU A 75 -21.34 -1.77 6.55
N THR A 76 -21.99 -0.92 7.33
CA THR A 76 -21.35 -0.07 8.34
C THR A 76 -20.63 -0.92 9.41
N GLN A 77 -19.44 -0.49 9.85
CA GLN A 77 -18.62 -1.17 10.88
C GLN A 77 -18.13 -2.57 10.49
N MET A 78 -18.05 -2.88 9.20
CA MET A 78 -17.51 -4.13 8.69
C MET A 78 -15.97 -4.06 8.66
N GLU A 79 -15.30 -5.02 9.29
CA GLU A 79 -13.85 -5.21 9.16
C GLU A 79 -13.53 -5.87 7.81
N ILE A 80 -12.52 -5.35 7.11
CA ILE A 80 -12.06 -5.85 5.81
C ILE A 80 -10.53 -5.72 5.71
N GLY A 81 -9.88 -6.75 5.17
CA GLY A 81 -8.46 -6.69 4.83
C GLY A 81 -8.24 -5.92 3.53
N GLY A 82 -7.24 -5.05 3.50
CA GLY A 82 -6.69 -4.52 2.27
C GLY A 82 -5.74 -5.52 1.60
N ASP A 83 -5.53 -5.33 0.31
CA ASP A 83 -4.49 -6.02 -0.44
C ASP A 83 -3.50 -5.02 -1.03
N TRP A 84 -4.01 -4.09 -1.83
CA TRP A 84 -3.23 -3.09 -2.55
C TRP A 84 -3.84 -1.70 -2.40
N SER A 85 -3.02 -0.67 -2.49
CA SER A 85 -3.45 0.72 -2.51
C SER A 85 -2.98 1.43 -3.77
N TYR A 86 -3.78 2.39 -4.23
CA TYR A 86 -3.53 3.16 -5.45
C TYR A 86 -3.87 4.63 -5.21
N LYS A 87 -3.05 5.54 -5.73
CA LYS A 87 -3.31 6.98 -5.68
C LYS A 87 -3.78 7.48 -7.03
N ASP A 88 -5.01 7.98 -7.10
CA ASP A 88 -5.55 8.53 -8.34
C ASP A 88 -4.90 9.87 -8.73
N GLY A 89 -5.15 10.31 -9.97
CA GLY A 89 -4.64 11.60 -10.49
C GLY A 89 -5.16 12.85 -9.74
N ASN A 90 -6.22 12.72 -8.93
CA ASN A 90 -6.72 13.79 -8.06
C ASN A 90 -6.12 13.73 -6.65
N GLY A 91 -5.31 12.71 -6.37
CA GLY A 91 -4.60 12.50 -5.12
C GLY A 91 -5.35 11.71 -4.06
N HIS A 92 -6.53 11.15 -4.36
CA HIS A 92 -7.24 10.28 -3.42
C HIS A 92 -6.57 8.91 -3.34
N GLN A 93 -6.46 8.34 -2.14
CA GLN A 93 -6.04 6.97 -1.98
C GLN A 93 -7.23 6.02 -2.08
N TRP A 94 -7.01 4.94 -2.81
CA TRP A 94 -7.93 3.84 -3.01
C TRP A 94 -7.32 2.57 -2.42
N LEU A 95 -8.17 1.71 -1.87
CA LEU A 95 -7.82 0.41 -1.32
C LEU A 95 -8.55 -0.68 -2.09
N LEU A 96 -7.79 -1.62 -2.64
CA LEU A 96 -8.29 -2.87 -3.18
C LEU A 96 -8.61 -3.83 -2.04
N VAL A 97 -9.81 -4.39 -2.04
CA VAL A 97 -10.27 -5.36 -1.03
C VAL A 97 -10.96 -6.54 -1.68
N HIS A 98 -10.93 -7.70 -1.00
CA HIS A 98 -11.66 -8.90 -1.40
C HIS A 98 -12.88 -9.15 -0.50
N TYR A 99 -14.07 -9.25 -1.10
CA TYR A 99 -15.31 -9.58 -0.40
C TYR A 99 -16.16 -10.56 -1.20
N ASN A 100 -16.55 -11.68 -0.58
CA ASN A 100 -17.39 -12.72 -1.21
C ASN A 100 -16.87 -13.17 -2.60
N GLN A 101 -15.56 -13.47 -2.72
CA GLN A 101 -14.89 -13.90 -3.96
C GLN A 101 -14.91 -12.84 -5.08
N LYS A 102 -15.07 -11.56 -4.73
CA LYS A 102 -14.96 -10.43 -5.66
C LYS A 102 -13.93 -9.44 -5.14
N THR A 103 -13.28 -8.75 -6.06
CA THR A 103 -12.46 -7.57 -5.78
C THR A 103 -13.25 -6.29 -5.96
N GLY A 104 -12.82 -5.24 -5.27
CA GLY A 104 -13.33 -3.90 -5.47
C GLY A 104 -12.47 -2.85 -4.79
N TRP A 105 -12.50 -1.64 -5.35
CA TRP A 105 -11.74 -0.49 -4.91
C TRP A 105 -12.61 0.44 -4.07
N ILE A 106 -12.11 0.80 -2.88
CA ILE A 106 -12.79 1.66 -1.92
C ILE A 106 -11.90 2.88 -1.63
N PRO A 107 -12.43 4.11 -1.61
CA PRO A 107 -11.66 5.26 -1.15
C PRO A 107 -11.25 5.11 0.32
N LYS A 108 -9.96 5.24 0.64
CA LYS A 108 -9.46 5.13 2.03
C LYS A 108 -10.07 6.18 2.95
N ALA A 109 -10.47 7.33 2.43
CA ALA A 109 -11.25 8.34 3.17
C ALA A 109 -12.52 7.78 3.84
N GLU A 110 -13.15 6.74 3.28
CA GLU A 110 -14.37 6.11 3.81
C GLU A 110 -14.07 5.05 4.89
N LEU A 111 -12.79 4.79 5.17
CA LEU A 111 -12.33 3.74 6.07
C LEU A 111 -11.64 4.30 7.32
N GLU A 112 -11.69 3.51 8.38
CA GLU A 112 -10.83 3.62 9.56
C GLU A 112 -9.85 2.45 9.54
N VAL A 113 -8.58 2.70 9.83
CA VAL A 113 -7.58 1.64 9.95
C VAL A 113 -7.54 1.12 11.38
N LYS A 114 -7.51 -0.21 11.54
CA LYS A 114 -7.35 -0.86 12.84
C LYS A 114 -5.90 -0.71 13.29
N TYR A 115 -5.70 -0.25 14.51
CA TYR A 115 -4.39 0.04 15.05
C TYR A 115 -3.45 -1.18 14.96
N ASP A 116 -2.29 -0.96 14.36
CA ASP A 116 -1.29 -1.96 14.05
C ASP A 116 0.13 -1.38 14.18
N THR A 117 1.13 -2.16 13.78
CA THR A 117 2.53 -1.72 13.80
C THR A 117 2.75 -0.42 13.04
N ILE A 118 2.08 -0.22 11.90
CA ILE A 118 2.28 0.95 11.05
C ILE A 118 1.69 2.18 11.74
N SER A 119 0.49 2.07 12.32
CA SER A 119 -0.10 3.14 13.15
C SER A 119 0.82 3.50 14.32
N PHE A 120 1.36 2.49 15.00
CA PHE A 120 2.30 2.70 16.11
C PHE A 120 3.57 3.44 15.65
N GLU A 121 4.15 3.03 14.52
CA GLU A 121 5.35 3.66 13.98
C GLU A 121 5.12 5.10 13.54
N GLU A 122 3.95 5.42 12.98
CA GLU A 122 3.56 6.77 12.61
C GLU A 122 3.41 7.67 13.84
N GLU A 123 2.73 7.17 14.88
CA GLU A 123 2.51 7.89 16.15
C GLU A 123 3.82 8.13 16.91
N HIS A 124 4.67 7.12 17.00
CA HIS A 124 5.91 7.14 17.78
C HIS A 124 7.16 7.43 16.94
N LYS A 125 7.01 7.91 15.70
CA LYS A 125 8.10 8.09 14.72
C LYS A 125 9.34 8.82 15.27
N ASN A 126 9.13 9.79 16.17
CA ASN A 126 10.21 10.59 16.76
C ASN A 126 10.91 9.90 17.94
N GLU A 127 10.31 8.84 18.48
CA GLU A 127 10.82 8.03 19.58
C GLU A 127 11.52 6.75 19.07
N LEU A 128 11.25 6.38 17.81
CA LEU A 128 11.90 5.25 17.15
C LEU A 128 13.36 5.57 16.82
N VAL A 129 14.26 4.65 17.18
CA VAL A 129 15.69 4.75 16.89
C VAL A 129 16.06 3.63 15.94
N GLN A 130 16.71 3.96 14.82
CA GLN A 130 17.17 2.96 13.86
C GLN A 130 18.18 1.99 14.51
N TYR A 131 18.16 0.73 14.07
CA TYR A 131 19.12 -0.29 14.49
C TYR A 131 20.57 0.22 14.47
N SER A 132 21.30 -0.10 15.55
CA SER A 132 22.76 -0.04 15.57
C SER A 132 23.31 -1.06 16.59
N ASP A 133 24.50 -1.61 16.31
CA ASP A 133 25.13 -2.64 17.15
C ASP A 133 25.34 -2.19 18.60
N ASP A 134 25.60 -0.89 18.82
CA ASP A 134 25.81 -0.34 20.17
C ASP A 134 24.55 -0.44 21.05
N LEU A 135 23.36 -0.34 20.46
CA LEU A 135 22.10 -0.46 21.18
C LEU A 135 21.77 -1.92 21.53
N PHE A 136 22.22 -2.88 20.71
CA PHE A 136 21.99 -4.33 20.90
C PHE A 136 23.12 -5.05 21.65
N LYS A 137 24.24 -4.39 21.94
CA LYS A 137 25.45 -5.01 22.52
C LYS A 137 25.24 -5.84 23.79
N ASN A 138 24.18 -5.57 24.56
CA ASN A 138 23.84 -6.27 25.80
C ASN A 138 22.52 -7.05 25.72
N VAL A 139 22.01 -7.30 24.52
CA VAL A 139 20.81 -8.10 24.28
C VAL A 139 21.28 -9.44 23.75
N ASP A 140 21.10 -10.51 24.52
CA ASP A 140 21.40 -11.87 24.10
C ASP A 140 20.10 -12.69 24.08
N LEU A 141 19.57 -12.92 22.88
CA LEU A 141 18.40 -13.76 22.66
C LEU A 141 18.78 -15.20 22.28
N SER A 142 20.07 -15.51 22.10
CA SER A 142 20.50 -16.84 21.65
C SER A 142 20.20 -17.96 22.65
N THR A 143 20.10 -17.61 23.93
CA THR A 143 19.72 -18.54 25.01
C THR A 143 18.21 -18.59 25.26
N VAL A 144 17.44 -17.71 24.62
CA VAL A 144 15.99 -17.61 24.77
C VAL A 144 15.33 -18.57 23.79
N LYS A 145 14.61 -19.56 24.33
CA LYS A 145 13.86 -20.54 23.53
C LYS A 145 12.43 -20.11 23.28
N ASP A 146 11.82 -19.47 24.28
CA ASP A 146 10.44 -18.98 24.19
C ASP A 146 10.48 -17.47 24.02
N TYR A 147 9.82 -16.96 22.99
CA TYR A 147 9.72 -15.52 22.75
C TYR A 147 8.34 -15.16 22.22
N ARG A 148 7.91 -13.93 22.50
CA ARG A 148 6.63 -13.40 22.04
C ARG A 148 6.83 -12.29 21.02
N PHE A 149 6.13 -12.43 19.90
CA PHE A 149 5.96 -11.37 18.91
C PHE A 149 4.69 -10.60 19.21
N TRP A 150 4.85 -9.31 19.47
CA TRP A 150 3.78 -8.38 19.73
C TRP A 150 3.45 -7.62 18.45
N LYS A 151 2.16 -7.35 18.22
CA LYS A 151 1.73 -6.55 17.06
C LYS A 151 2.36 -5.16 17.06
N TYR A 152 2.51 -4.58 18.25
CA TYR A 152 3.24 -3.35 18.56
C TYR A 152 3.59 -3.37 20.06
N PRO A 153 4.53 -2.54 20.54
CA PRO A 153 4.89 -2.46 21.97
C PRO A 153 3.67 -2.21 22.85
N GLY A 154 3.41 -3.13 23.79
CA GLY A 154 2.28 -3.02 24.71
C GLY A 154 0.90 -3.45 24.16
N SER A 155 0.85 -4.04 22.96
CA SER A 155 -0.35 -4.68 22.40
C SER A 155 -0.89 -5.77 23.34
N GLU A 156 -2.21 -6.02 23.36
CA GLU A 156 -2.79 -7.24 23.96
C GLU A 156 -2.64 -8.46 23.04
N ASP A 157 -2.48 -8.20 21.74
CA ASP A 157 -2.29 -9.20 20.70
C ASP A 157 -0.79 -9.56 20.58
N CYS A 158 -0.47 -10.80 20.92
CA CYS A 158 0.85 -11.39 20.78
C CYS A 158 0.78 -12.85 20.38
N MET A 159 1.86 -13.32 19.77
CA MET A 159 2.05 -14.71 19.42
C MET A 159 3.30 -15.26 20.10
N GLU A 160 3.13 -16.34 20.82
CA GLU A 160 4.22 -17.10 21.44
C GLU A 160 4.82 -18.09 20.44
N ILE A 161 6.15 -18.14 20.42
CA ILE A 161 6.93 -19.10 19.64
C ILE A 161 7.95 -19.76 20.57
N THR A 162 8.03 -21.08 20.47
CA THR A 162 9.14 -21.87 21.03
C THR A 162 10.05 -22.29 19.89
N ASP A 163 11.34 -22.00 20.03
CA ASP A 163 12.39 -22.36 19.10
C ASP A 163 13.42 -23.21 19.84
N ASP A 164 13.44 -24.51 19.55
CA ASP A 164 14.33 -25.45 20.22
C ASP A 164 15.82 -25.15 19.95
N ASP A 165 16.09 -24.56 18.78
CA ASP A 165 17.41 -24.15 18.29
C ASP A 165 17.82 -22.73 18.78
N GLY A 166 16.90 -22.03 19.46
CA GLY A 166 17.10 -20.67 19.96
C GLY A 166 16.94 -19.59 18.87
N PHE A 167 16.96 -18.33 19.29
CA PHE A 167 16.78 -17.20 18.38
C PHE A 167 18.06 -16.96 17.55
N GLU A 168 18.04 -17.37 16.29
CA GLU A 168 19.17 -17.17 15.36
C GLU A 168 19.11 -15.78 14.71
N ASN A 169 20.20 -15.01 14.87
CA ASN A 169 20.48 -13.71 14.27
C ASN A 169 19.84 -12.45 14.92
N PHE A 170 20.72 -11.50 15.26
CA PHE A 170 20.35 -10.14 15.70
C PHE A 170 20.15 -9.16 14.54
N ASP A 171 20.56 -9.54 13.32
CA ASP A 171 20.45 -8.70 12.10
C ASP A 171 19.01 -8.56 11.58
N ILE A 172 18.03 -9.11 12.29
CA ILE A 172 16.62 -9.06 11.92
C ILE A 172 15.90 -7.79 12.44
N PHE A 173 16.55 -7.04 13.32
CA PHE A 173 15.95 -5.88 13.96
C PHE A 173 16.15 -4.63 13.12
N SER A 174 15.07 -3.87 12.88
CA SER A 174 15.11 -2.64 12.08
C SER A 174 15.07 -1.37 12.92
N PHE A 175 14.28 -1.39 14.01
CA PHE A 175 14.09 -0.25 14.91
C PHE A 175 14.06 -0.64 16.38
N PHE A 176 14.32 0.36 17.21
CA PHE A 176 14.20 0.34 18.65
C PHE A 176 13.15 1.31 19.16
N TYR A 177 12.51 0.90 20.24
CA TYR A 177 11.62 1.75 21.01
C TYR A 177 11.82 1.50 22.50
N THR A 178 11.69 2.54 23.32
CA THR A 178 11.62 2.39 24.79
C THR A 178 10.26 2.86 25.23
N ASP A 179 9.49 1.98 25.85
CA ASP A 179 8.14 2.30 26.26
C ASP A 179 8.08 3.13 27.56
N GLN A 180 6.88 3.57 27.90
CA GLN A 180 6.58 4.32 29.13
C GLN A 180 6.94 3.57 30.44
N ASN A 181 7.04 2.24 30.38
CA ASN A 181 7.43 1.38 31.50
C ASN A 181 8.95 1.15 31.56
N GLY A 182 9.71 1.79 30.67
CA GLY A 182 11.16 1.69 30.51
C GLY A 182 11.62 0.38 29.87
N LEU A 183 10.73 -0.41 29.26
CA LEU A 183 11.10 -1.63 28.56
C LEU A 183 11.57 -1.29 27.14
N ARG A 184 12.63 -1.97 26.72
CA ARG A 184 13.21 -1.85 25.39
C ARG A 184 12.57 -2.86 24.44
N TRP A 185 12.27 -2.40 23.25
CA TRP A 185 11.59 -3.15 22.21
C TRP A 185 12.40 -3.11 20.92
N GLY A 186 12.46 -4.24 20.22
CA GLY A 186 13.06 -4.36 18.89
C GLY A 186 12.01 -4.72 17.85
N LYS A 187 11.92 -3.93 16.76
CA LYS A 187 11.07 -4.24 15.60
C LYS A 187 11.74 -5.27 14.72
N VAL A 188 11.01 -6.30 14.35
CA VAL A 188 11.38 -7.36 13.42
C VAL A 188 10.56 -7.22 12.15
N ASP A 189 11.23 -6.91 11.04
CA ASP A 189 10.56 -6.74 9.74
C ASP A 189 10.09 -8.09 9.19
N TYR A 190 10.93 -9.13 9.28
CA TYR A 190 10.60 -10.49 8.93
C TYR A 190 11.38 -11.52 9.77
N TYR A 191 10.68 -12.51 10.34
CA TYR A 191 11.30 -13.70 10.93
C TYR A 191 10.35 -14.89 10.83
N ARG A 192 10.73 -15.93 10.07
CA ARG A 192 9.99 -17.21 9.92
C ARG A 192 8.48 -17.02 9.67
N GLY A 193 8.12 -16.12 8.75
CA GLY A 193 6.71 -15.82 8.41
C GLY A 193 6.00 -14.87 9.38
N ARG A 194 6.71 -14.32 10.37
CA ARG A 194 6.26 -13.14 11.13
C ARG A 194 6.76 -11.91 10.43
N VAL A 195 5.87 -10.96 10.18
CA VAL A 195 6.20 -9.68 9.57
C VAL A 195 5.87 -8.57 10.53
N ASN A 196 6.62 -7.46 10.47
CA ASN A 196 6.20 -6.19 11.07
C ASN A 196 5.81 -6.31 12.56
N SER A 197 6.60 -7.10 13.31
CA SER A 197 6.30 -7.48 14.70
C SER A 197 7.36 -6.94 15.67
N TRP A 198 7.06 -6.97 16.97
CA TRP A 198 7.95 -6.44 18.01
C TRP A 198 8.28 -7.48 19.07
N ILE A 199 9.52 -7.45 19.57
CA ILE A 199 9.95 -8.28 20.70
C ILE A 199 10.37 -7.37 21.85
N CYS A 200 9.92 -7.68 23.07
CA CYS A 200 10.42 -7.04 24.28
C CYS A 200 11.82 -7.59 24.59
N LEU A 201 12.85 -6.75 24.52
CA LEU A 201 14.25 -7.18 24.67
C LEU A 201 14.64 -7.41 26.14
N ASP A 202 13.94 -6.75 27.07
CA ASP A 202 14.17 -6.89 28.51
C ASP A 202 13.41 -8.07 29.13
N ASN A 203 12.31 -8.50 28.51
CA ASN A 203 11.54 -9.68 28.91
C ASN A 203 10.94 -10.39 27.69
N PRO A 204 11.75 -11.14 26.90
CA PRO A 204 11.33 -11.69 25.60
C PRO A 204 10.22 -12.75 25.68
N ASN A 205 10.15 -13.47 26.80
CA ASN A 205 9.11 -14.45 27.11
C ASN A 205 8.07 -13.91 28.10
N GLY A 206 8.05 -12.59 28.32
CA GLY A 206 7.11 -11.95 29.23
C GLY A 206 5.69 -11.97 28.71
N ASP A 207 4.71 -12.23 29.56
CA ASP A 207 3.30 -12.17 29.17
C ASP A 207 2.75 -10.73 29.22
N TYR A 208 1.49 -10.54 28.82
CA TYR A 208 0.89 -9.21 28.78
C TYR A 208 0.87 -8.52 30.16
N GLU A 209 0.63 -9.26 31.24
CA GLU A 209 0.60 -8.69 32.59
C GLU A 209 1.99 -8.21 33.01
N GLU A 210 3.03 -8.98 32.69
CA GLU A 210 4.42 -8.66 33.00
C GLU A 210 4.94 -7.45 32.21
N ILE A 211 4.62 -7.35 30.91
CA ILE A 211 5.08 -6.22 30.07
C ILE A 211 4.29 -4.94 30.36
N SER A 212 2.99 -5.05 30.60
CA SER A 212 2.12 -3.90 30.81
C SER A 212 2.35 -3.28 32.18
N LYS A 213 2.80 -4.08 33.17
CA LYS A 213 2.99 -3.68 34.57
C LYS A 213 1.73 -3.00 35.14
N GLY A 214 0.55 -3.36 34.63
CA GLY A 214 -0.73 -2.74 34.98
C GLY A 214 -1.03 -1.40 34.28
N THR A 215 -0.13 -0.90 33.44
CA THR A 215 -0.35 0.27 32.58
C THR A 215 -1.02 -0.16 31.29
N LYS A 216 -2.23 0.34 31.03
CA LYS A 216 -2.86 0.17 29.72
C LYS A 216 -2.22 1.12 28.71
N PHE A 217 -1.78 0.56 27.59
CA PHE A 217 -1.35 1.35 26.44
C PHE A 217 -2.60 1.89 25.75
N ALA A 218 -2.91 3.16 26.03
CA ALA A 218 -4.10 3.81 25.49
C ALA A 218 -3.84 4.26 24.05
N HIS A 219 -4.48 3.59 23.11
CA HIS A 219 -4.61 4.04 21.72
C HIS A 219 -6.07 3.85 21.30
N GLU A 220 -6.53 4.62 20.31
CA GLU A 220 -7.80 4.34 19.67
C GLU A 220 -7.63 3.08 18.81
N GLU A 221 -8.49 2.07 19.00
CA GLU A 221 -8.43 0.83 18.22
C GLU A 221 -8.56 1.09 16.71
N TYR A 222 -9.23 2.19 16.36
CA TYR A 222 -9.45 2.63 14.99
C TYR A 222 -9.13 4.10 14.83
N SER A 223 -8.39 4.44 13.78
CA SER A 223 -8.10 5.83 13.41
C SER A 223 -8.47 6.08 11.94
N PRO A 224 -8.71 7.32 11.51
CA PRO A 224 -8.99 7.60 10.10
C PRO A 224 -7.87 7.09 9.19
N ALA A 225 -8.21 6.33 8.14
CA ALA A 225 -7.21 5.79 7.21
C ALA A 225 -6.57 6.84 6.29
N GLU A 226 -7.18 8.03 6.21
CA GLU A 226 -6.58 9.23 5.63
C GLU A 226 -6.85 10.42 6.55
N THR A 227 -5.88 11.34 6.63
CA THR A 227 -6.08 12.65 7.22
C THR A 227 -7.04 13.46 6.36
N THR A 228 -8.23 13.77 6.88
CA THR A 228 -9.23 14.60 6.19
C THR A 228 -8.66 15.98 5.89
N ASN A 229 -8.82 16.44 4.65
CA ASN A 229 -8.59 17.84 4.29
C ASN A 229 -9.55 18.75 5.09
N GLU A 230 -9.08 19.95 5.46
CA GLU A 230 -9.65 20.90 6.46
C GLU A 230 -11.10 21.38 6.25
N THR A 231 -11.86 20.86 5.29
CA THR A 231 -13.20 21.37 4.92
C THR A 231 -14.40 20.71 5.61
N GLY A 232 -14.20 19.74 6.51
CA GLY A 232 -15.25 19.26 7.44
C GLY A 232 -16.54 18.72 6.79
N LYS A 233 -16.52 18.46 5.48
CA LYS A 233 -17.56 17.76 4.71
C LYS A 233 -16.87 16.74 3.82
N SER A 234 -17.00 15.46 4.17
CA SER A 234 -16.63 14.36 3.29
C SER A 234 -17.66 14.27 2.17
N GLU A 235 -17.42 14.95 1.06
CA GLU A 235 -18.07 14.56 -0.18
C GLU A 235 -17.55 13.16 -0.53
N LYS A 236 -18.45 12.19 -0.78
CA LYS A 236 -18.04 10.82 -1.11
C LYS A 236 -17.11 10.85 -2.32
N VAL A 237 -15.92 10.25 -2.17
CA VAL A 237 -14.94 10.15 -3.24
C VAL A 237 -15.53 9.19 -4.29
N LYS A 238 -15.50 9.61 -5.56
CA LYS A 238 -16.04 8.84 -6.68
C LYS A 238 -14.95 8.54 -7.69
N PRO A 239 -15.09 7.44 -8.46
CA PRO A 239 -14.14 7.13 -9.51
C PRO A 239 -13.96 8.25 -10.52
N ASN A 240 -12.73 8.45 -10.97
CA ASN A 240 -12.38 9.44 -11.97
C ASN A 240 -12.67 8.89 -13.38
N VAL A 241 -13.93 8.97 -13.79
CA VAL A 241 -14.36 8.52 -15.13
C VAL A 241 -13.87 9.49 -16.21
N ASP A 242 -12.90 9.08 -17.04
CA ASP A 242 -12.52 9.85 -18.24
C ASP A 242 -13.65 9.79 -19.29
N ALA A 243 -14.55 10.77 -19.19
CA ALA A 243 -15.66 10.92 -20.13
C ALA A 243 -15.21 11.47 -21.50
N THR A 244 -13.93 11.82 -21.69
CA THR A 244 -13.42 12.42 -22.94
C THR A 244 -13.63 11.50 -24.12
N PHE A 245 -13.37 10.20 -23.96
CA PHE A 245 -13.63 9.21 -25.01
C PHE A 245 -15.13 9.11 -25.33
N VAL A 246 -15.99 9.07 -24.32
CA VAL A 246 -17.45 9.00 -24.50
C VAL A 246 -17.97 10.25 -25.21
N TYR A 247 -17.54 11.45 -24.81
CA TYR A 247 -17.92 12.69 -25.47
C TYR A 247 -17.39 12.79 -26.90
N ALA A 248 -16.17 12.31 -27.17
CA ALA A 248 -15.62 12.24 -28.51
C ALA A 248 -16.44 11.30 -29.41
N LEU A 249 -16.85 10.14 -28.89
CA LEU A 249 -17.63 9.14 -29.62
C LEU A 249 -19.06 9.63 -29.89
N VAL A 250 -19.72 10.24 -28.90
CA VAL A 250 -21.03 10.89 -29.06
C VAL A 250 -20.93 12.05 -30.06
N GLY A 251 -19.89 12.88 -29.95
CA GLY A 251 -19.63 13.98 -30.88
C GLY A 251 -19.44 13.49 -32.32
N ALA A 252 -18.69 12.40 -32.51
CA ALA A 252 -18.49 11.78 -33.82
C ALA A 252 -19.80 11.22 -34.40
N MET A 253 -20.61 10.54 -33.59
CA MET A 253 -21.92 10.03 -34.03
C MET A 253 -22.87 11.16 -34.44
N VAL A 254 -22.98 12.21 -33.63
CA VAL A 254 -23.80 13.39 -33.95
C VAL A 254 -23.30 14.07 -35.23
N GLY A 255 -21.99 14.26 -35.36
CA GLY A 255 -21.37 14.81 -36.56
C GLY A 255 -21.68 13.99 -37.81
N PHE A 256 -21.60 12.66 -37.73
CA PHE A 256 -21.95 11.76 -38.82
C PHE A 256 -23.42 11.90 -39.24
N VAL A 257 -24.36 11.93 -38.29
CA VAL A 257 -25.80 12.11 -38.58
C VAL A 257 -26.07 13.44 -39.28
N VAL A 258 -25.42 14.52 -38.84
CA VAL A 258 -25.56 15.84 -39.45
C VAL A 258 -25.04 15.84 -40.89
N ILE A 259 -23.88 15.24 -41.15
CA ILE A 259 -23.30 15.11 -42.50
C ILE A 259 -24.22 14.30 -43.41
N VAL A 260 -24.69 13.13 -42.95
CA VAL A 260 -25.61 12.28 -43.73
C VAL A 260 -26.88 13.04 -44.08
N THR A 261 -27.45 13.77 -43.13
CA THR A 261 -28.69 14.54 -43.35
C THR A 261 -28.46 15.68 -44.34
N ALA A 262 -27.34 16.41 -44.24
CA ALA A 262 -26.98 17.46 -45.20
C ALA A 262 -26.79 16.91 -46.62
N VAL A 263 -26.13 15.76 -46.77
CA VAL A 263 -25.95 15.08 -48.06
C VAL A 263 -27.30 14.67 -48.65
N ILE A 264 -28.19 14.08 -47.85
CA ILE A 264 -29.54 13.71 -48.28
C ILE A 264 -30.31 14.95 -48.78
N LEU A 265 -30.28 16.05 -48.02
CA LEU A 265 -30.95 17.30 -48.41
C LEU A 265 -30.38 17.88 -49.72
N ILE A 266 -29.06 17.85 -49.92
CA ILE A 266 -28.42 18.30 -51.16
C ILE A 266 -28.84 17.42 -52.35
N VAL A 267 -28.86 16.10 -52.17
CA VAL A 267 -29.27 15.14 -53.21
C VAL A 267 -30.74 15.34 -53.58
N LEU A 268 -31.63 15.49 -52.59
CA LEU A 268 -33.05 15.74 -52.80
C LEU A 268 -33.28 17.08 -53.52
N LYS A 269 -32.54 18.14 -53.14
CA LYS A 269 -32.64 19.46 -53.78
C LYS A 269 -32.15 19.42 -55.23
N LYS A 270 -31.05 18.73 -55.51
CA LYS A 270 -30.55 18.49 -56.89
C LYS A 270 -31.51 17.67 -57.74
N LYS A 271 -32.20 16.70 -57.15
CA LYS A 271 -33.19 15.88 -57.86
C LYS A 271 -34.42 16.72 -58.21
N LYS A 272 -34.94 17.51 -57.27
CA LYS A 272 -36.08 18.42 -57.50
C LYS A 272 -35.78 19.47 -58.59
N SER A 273 -34.59 20.08 -58.58
CA SER A 273 -34.20 21.06 -59.62
C SER A 273 -33.99 20.44 -61.01
N ARG A 274 -33.96 19.10 -61.11
CA ARG A 274 -33.84 18.38 -62.39
C ARG A 274 -35.19 17.93 -62.95
N GLU A 275 -36.24 17.99 -62.14
CA GLU A 275 -37.61 17.57 -62.47
C GLU A 275 -38.56 18.77 -62.72
N GLU A 276 -38.16 20.01 -62.42
CA GLU A 276 -38.86 21.24 -62.82
C GLU A 276 -38.27 21.78 -64.15
N PRO A 277 -39.02 21.76 -65.27
CA PRO A 277 -38.60 22.30 -66.57
C PRO A 277 -38.65 23.84 -66.66
#